data_AF-A0A968WMI9-F1
#
_entry.id   AF-A0A968WMI9-F1
#
_cell.length_a   1.000
_cell.length_b   1.000
_cell.length_c   1.000
_cell.angle_alpha   90.00
_cell.angle_beta   90.00
_cell.angle_gamma   90.00
#
_symmetry.space_group_name_H-M   'P 1'
#
loop_
_entity.id
_entity.type
_entity.pdbx_description
1 polymer ?
#
loop_
_entity_poly.entity_id
_entity_poly.type
_entity_poly.pdbx_seq_one_letter_code
_entity_poly.pdbx_strand_id
1 'polypeptide(L)'
;MIIAAMPETLRRRHTTWTLRARRIPMAGTELSVTPDAVFALEFRDSGRRNYFLVEADRATMPVERRSPTRSAFTRKLLAYWHAHRAKQHTAQWGIPGFRVLTVATSEERIASLLAAVKEVTNRRGSNVFLFASWPALASSNPLTIAWISDTDQPARLIQT
;
A
#
# COMPACT_ATOMS: atom_id res chain seq x y z
N MET A 1 -11.81 -19.59 -1.06
CA MET A 1 -11.01 -18.37 -1.35
C MET A 1 -9.96 -18.71 -2.38
N ILE A 2 -9.87 -17.97 -3.48
CA ILE A 2 -8.79 -18.12 -4.46
C ILE A 2 -7.94 -16.86 -4.38
N ILE A 3 -6.62 -17.02 -4.33
CA ILE A 3 -5.69 -15.91 -4.60
C ILE A 3 -5.76 -15.71 -6.11
N ALA A 4 -6.52 -14.71 -6.53
CA ALA A 4 -6.55 -14.33 -7.92
C ALA A 4 -5.37 -13.39 -8.16
N ALA A 5 -4.48 -13.77 -9.08
CA ALA A 5 -3.65 -12.76 -9.72
C ALA A 5 -4.58 -11.71 -10.36
N MET A 6 -4.12 -10.46 -10.47
CA MET A 6 -4.88 -9.45 -11.21
C MET A 6 -5.29 -9.98 -12.60
N PRO A 7 -6.40 -9.46 -13.19
CA PRO A 7 -6.92 -9.93 -14.47
C PRO A 7 -5.82 -10.19 -15.49
N GLU A 8 -5.89 -11.33 -16.18
CA GLU A 8 -4.82 -11.81 -17.06
C GLU A 8 -4.45 -10.83 -18.20
N THR A 9 -5.38 -9.95 -18.56
CA THR A 9 -5.18 -8.82 -19.49
C THR A 9 -4.07 -7.85 -19.06
N LEU A 10 -3.72 -7.82 -17.77
CA LEU A 10 -2.74 -6.89 -17.20
C LEU A 10 -1.37 -7.55 -16.88
N ARG A 11 -1.24 -8.88 -17.02
CA ARG A 11 -0.03 -9.64 -16.68
C ARG A 11 1.08 -9.57 -17.76
N ARG A 12 0.73 -9.20 -18.99
CA ARG A 12 1.63 -9.22 -20.17
C ARG A 12 2.54 -8.00 -20.38
N ARG A 13 2.55 -7.03 -19.48
CA ARG A 13 3.41 -5.85 -19.60
C ARG A 13 4.22 -5.66 -18.33
N HIS A 14 5.47 -6.09 -18.35
CA HIS A 14 6.47 -6.01 -17.27
C HIS A 14 6.80 -4.57 -16.77
N THR A 15 5.93 -3.57 -17.01
CA THR A 15 6.11 -2.14 -16.69
C THR A 15 4.82 -1.39 -16.25
N THR A 16 3.69 -2.04 -15.98
CA THR A 16 2.36 -1.35 -16.00
C THR A 16 1.75 -0.96 -14.65
N TRP A 17 2.41 -1.22 -13.53
CA TRP A 17 1.82 -0.96 -12.20
C TRP A 17 2.19 0.40 -11.62
N THR A 18 2.50 1.38 -12.46
CA THR A 18 2.82 2.73 -11.99
C THR A 18 1.54 3.54 -11.83
N LEU A 19 1.14 3.82 -10.58
CA LEU A 19 0.13 4.84 -10.29
C LEU A 19 0.73 6.21 -10.44
N ARG A 20 0.02 7.07 -11.17
CA ARG A 20 0.38 8.48 -11.33
C ARG A 20 -0.64 9.36 -10.62
N ALA A 21 -0.17 10.16 -9.68
CA ALA A 21 -0.94 11.19 -9.01
C ALA A 21 -0.59 12.56 -9.61
N ARG A 22 -1.54 13.14 -10.34
CA ARG A 22 -1.41 14.49 -10.92
C ARG A 22 -1.84 15.55 -9.91
N ARG A 23 -1.16 16.71 -9.94
CA ARG A 23 -1.46 17.92 -9.15
C ARG A 23 -1.51 17.66 -7.63
N ILE A 24 -0.35 17.38 -7.04
CA ILE A 24 -0.20 17.30 -5.58
C ILE A 24 0.17 18.68 -5.04
N PRO A 25 -0.66 19.30 -4.17
CA PRO A 25 -0.45 20.67 -3.70
C PRO A 25 0.90 20.91 -3.02
N MET A 26 1.46 19.89 -2.35
CA MET A 26 2.75 20.00 -1.64
C MET A 26 3.99 19.69 -2.50
N ALA A 27 3.84 19.03 -3.66
CA ALA A 27 4.98 18.54 -4.44
C ALA A 27 5.27 19.36 -5.71
N GLY A 28 4.35 20.24 -6.13
CA GLY A 28 4.47 21.07 -7.34
C GLY A 28 4.56 20.30 -8.67
N THR A 29 4.71 18.97 -8.63
CA THR A 29 5.00 18.07 -9.76
C THR A 29 4.13 16.81 -9.67
N GLU A 30 3.95 16.11 -10.80
CA GLU A 30 3.35 14.77 -10.85
C GLU A 30 4.21 13.77 -10.06
N LEU A 31 3.59 13.03 -9.13
CA LEU A 31 4.25 11.92 -8.44
C LEU A 31 3.77 10.61 -9.04
N SER A 32 4.71 9.69 -9.23
CA SER A 32 4.43 8.32 -9.61
C SER A 32 4.91 7.34 -8.54
N VAL A 33 4.19 6.24 -8.38
CA VAL A 33 4.57 5.14 -7.49
C VAL A 33 4.32 3.81 -8.17
N THR A 34 5.27 2.89 -7.99
CA THR A 34 5.18 1.51 -8.46
C THR A 34 5.29 0.61 -7.23
N PRO A 35 4.31 -0.27 -6.98
CA PRO A 35 4.34 -1.22 -5.88
C PRO A 35 5.37 -2.32 -6.16
N ASP A 36 5.90 -2.93 -5.11
CA ASP A 36 6.82 -4.07 -5.22
C ASP A 36 6.08 -5.32 -5.73
N ALA A 37 4.81 -5.48 -5.32
CA ALA A 37 3.93 -6.53 -5.84
C ALA A 37 2.45 -6.10 -5.82
N VAL A 38 1.62 -6.81 -6.57
CA VAL A 38 0.16 -6.59 -6.61
C VAL A 38 -0.57 -7.94 -6.62
N PHE A 39 -1.62 -8.08 -5.83
CA PHE A 39 -2.48 -9.26 -5.84
C PHE A 39 -3.94 -8.92 -5.49
N ALA A 40 -4.86 -9.87 -5.70
CA ALA A 40 -6.24 -9.74 -5.27
C ALA A 40 -6.73 -11.00 -4.53
N LEU A 41 -7.68 -10.80 -3.61
CA LEU A 41 -8.43 -11.89 -2.99
C LEU A 41 -9.84 -11.93 -3.58
N GLU A 42 -10.22 -13.09 -4.12
CA GLU A 42 -11.56 -13.33 -4.65
C GLU A 42 -12.37 -14.23 -3.70
N PHE A 43 -13.53 -13.72 -3.31
CA PHE A 43 -14.49 -14.40 -2.43
C PHE A 43 -15.55 -15.07 -3.29
N ARG A 44 -15.41 -16.40 -3.47
CA ARG A 44 -16.28 -17.22 -4.35
C ARG A 44 -17.77 -17.02 -4.07
N ASP A 45 -18.13 -16.89 -2.80
CA ASP A 45 -19.54 -16.85 -2.37
C ASP A 45 -20.23 -15.52 -2.72
N SER A 46 -19.47 -14.45 -2.90
CA SER A 46 -20.01 -13.11 -3.22
C SER A 46 -19.53 -12.55 -4.56
N GLY A 47 -18.57 -13.19 -5.22
CA GLY A 47 -17.84 -12.63 -6.36
C GLY A 47 -17.01 -11.38 -6.03
N ARG A 48 -16.95 -10.96 -4.76
CA ARG A 48 -16.24 -9.76 -4.32
C ARG A 48 -14.74 -9.94 -4.51
N ARG A 49 -14.06 -8.87 -4.94
CA ARG A 49 -12.60 -8.82 -5.09
C ARG A 49 -12.00 -7.67 -4.29
N ASN A 50 -11.02 -7.98 -3.46
CA ASN A 50 -10.22 -6.99 -2.74
C ASN A 50 -8.82 -6.94 -3.35
N TYR A 51 -8.34 -5.75 -3.72
CA TYR A 51 -7.04 -5.55 -4.37
C TYR A 51 -6.02 -4.99 -3.39
N PHE A 52 -4.79 -5.51 -3.48
CA PHE A 52 -3.70 -5.18 -2.59
C PHE A 52 -2.44 -4.83 -3.37
N LEU A 53 -1.85 -3.68 -3.03
CA LEU A 53 -0.53 -3.24 -3.47
C LEU A 53 0.44 -3.52 -2.33
N VAL A 54 1.60 -4.09 -2.61
CA VAL A 54 2.56 -4.53 -1.59
C VAL A 54 3.82 -3.69 -1.65
N GLU A 55 4.29 -3.28 -0.48
CA GLU A 55 5.55 -2.59 -0.26
C GLU A 55 6.36 -3.38 0.78
N ALA A 56 7.57 -3.80 0.43
CA ALA A 56 8.51 -4.42 1.34
C ALA A 56 9.54 -3.38 1.77
N ASP A 57 9.34 -2.79 2.95
CA ASP A 57 10.31 -1.87 3.53
C ASP A 57 11.47 -2.65 4.15
N ARG A 58 12.47 -2.96 3.32
CA ARG A 58 13.67 -3.73 3.71
C ARG A 58 14.73 -2.90 4.44
N ALA A 59 14.49 -1.61 4.68
CA ALA A 59 15.46 -0.69 5.29
C ALA A 59 16.86 -0.63 4.60
N THR A 60 16.98 -1.00 3.32
CA THR A 60 18.26 -1.24 2.62
C THR A 60 18.89 -0.01 1.91
N MET A 61 18.69 1.24 2.35
CA MET A 61 19.34 2.39 1.69
C MET A 61 20.61 2.88 2.40
N PRO A 62 21.68 3.26 1.67
CA PRO A 62 23.00 3.55 2.25
C PRO A 62 23.00 4.81 3.11
N VAL A 63 23.91 4.81 4.09
CA VAL A 63 24.11 5.82 5.16
C VAL A 63 24.49 7.21 4.63
N GLU A 64 24.96 7.35 3.39
CA GLU A 64 25.41 8.62 2.83
C GLU A 64 24.37 9.33 1.95
N ARG A 65 23.18 9.59 2.48
CA ARG A 65 22.39 10.77 2.16
C ARG A 65 21.59 11.07 3.42
N ARG A 66 21.64 12.30 3.94
CA ARG A 66 20.92 12.66 5.18
C ARG A 66 19.41 12.34 5.02
N SER A 67 18.95 11.26 5.65
CA SER A 67 17.54 10.81 5.78
C SER A 67 16.67 10.67 4.49
N PRO A 68 17.04 9.81 3.53
CA PRO A 68 16.33 9.64 2.26
C PRO A 68 15.13 8.71 2.39
N THR A 69 15.19 7.76 3.32
CA THR A 69 14.18 6.70 3.54
C THR A 69 12.84 7.29 3.96
N ARG A 70 12.83 8.26 4.89
CA ARG A 70 11.60 8.98 5.26
C ARG A 70 11.07 9.77 4.07
N SER A 71 11.95 10.46 3.31
CA SER A 71 11.52 11.25 2.15
C SER A 71 10.95 10.38 1.01
N ALA A 72 11.55 9.22 0.74
CA ALA A 72 11.16 8.31 -0.32
C ALA A 72 9.86 7.58 0.03
N PHE A 73 9.73 7.06 1.25
CA PHE A 73 8.49 6.45 1.70
C PHE A 73 7.36 7.47 1.79
N THR A 74 7.60 8.66 2.35
CA THR A 74 6.60 9.74 2.39
C THR A 74 6.14 10.12 0.99
N ARG A 75 7.06 10.15 0.01
CA ARG A 75 6.71 10.39 -1.39
C ARG A 75 5.83 9.27 -1.97
N LYS A 76 6.10 7.99 -1.67
CA LYS A 76 5.22 6.87 -2.04
C LYS A 76 3.84 7.00 -1.39
N LEU A 77 3.77 7.33 -0.10
CA LEU A 77 2.52 7.56 0.62
C LEU A 77 1.69 8.67 -0.02
N LEU A 78 2.31 9.83 -0.31
CA LEU A 78 1.66 10.95 -1.00
C LEU A 78 1.12 10.50 -2.36
N ALA A 79 1.92 9.79 -3.15
CA ALA A 79 1.51 9.29 -4.45
C ALA A 79 0.30 8.34 -4.35
N TYR A 80 0.34 7.34 -3.45
CA TYR A 80 -0.79 6.44 -3.23
C TYR A 80 -2.04 7.16 -2.74
N TRP A 81 -1.91 8.03 -1.75
CA TRP A 81 -3.03 8.77 -1.17
C TRP A 81 -3.74 9.65 -2.19
N HIS A 82 -2.97 10.44 -2.95
CA HIS A 82 -3.52 11.31 -3.97
C HIS A 82 -4.07 10.52 -5.17
N ALA A 83 -3.39 9.45 -5.60
CA ALA A 83 -3.89 8.58 -6.67
C ALA A 83 -5.22 7.91 -6.29
N HIS A 84 -5.34 7.42 -5.05
CA HIS A 84 -6.55 6.82 -4.51
C HIS A 84 -7.71 7.83 -4.48
N ARG A 85 -7.48 9.02 -3.91
CA ARG A 85 -8.49 10.10 -3.84
C ARG A 85 -8.95 10.57 -5.22
N ALA A 86 -8.04 10.59 -6.19
CA ALA A 86 -8.33 10.96 -7.57
C ALA A 86 -8.85 9.79 -8.43
N LYS A 87 -9.15 8.63 -7.82
CA LYS A 87 -9.64 7.40 -8.49
C LYS A 87 -8.79 6.97 -9.70
N GLN A 88 -7.48 7.20 -9.62
CA GLN A 88 -6.55 6.88 -10.71
C GLN A 88 -6.46 5.37 -10.96
N HIS A 89 -6.60 4.55 -9.92
CA HIS A 89 -6.68 3.10 -10.02
C HIS A 89 -7.88 2.62 -10.84
N THR A 90 -9.02 3.30 -10.75
CA THR A 90 -10.20 2.99 -11.57
C THR A 90 -9.97 3.38 -13.02
N ALA A 91 -9.43 4.57 -13.28
CA ALA A 91 -9.16 5.04 -14.64
C ALA A 91 -8.05 4.24 -15.34
N GLN A 92 -6.98 3.87 -14.62
CA GLN A 92 -5.80 3.21 -15.20
C GLN A 92 -5.93 1.68 -15.22
N TRP A 93 -6.57 1.08 -14.21
CA TRP A 93 -6.59 -0.38 -14.05
C TRP A 93 -7.99 -0.98 -13.95
N GLY A 94 -9.05 -0.17 -13.98
CA GLY A 94 -10.42 -0.65 -13.87
C GLY A 94 -10.77 -1.28 -12.52
N ILE A 95 -9.97 -1.07 -11.47
CA ILE A 95 -10.24 -1.61 -10.14
C ILE A 95 -11.04 -0.60 -9.28
N PRO A 96 -11.99 -1.05 -8.43
CA PRO A 96 -12.86 -0.15 -7.66
C PRO A 96 -12.13 0.55 -6.50
N GLY A 97 -11.12 -0.11 -5.95
CA GLY A 97 -10.34 0.34 -4.80
C GLY A 97 -9.17 -0.59 -4.55
N PHE A 98 -8.24 -0.17 -3.70
CA PHE A 98 -7.11 -0.97 -3.26
C PHE A 98 -6.73 -0.61 -1.83
N ARG A 99 -6.00 -1.51 -1.17
CA ARG A 99 -5.23 -1.20 0.04
C ARG A 99 -3.75 -1.42 -0.22
N VAL A 100 -2.90 -0.66 0.47
CA VAL A 100 -1.44 -0.78 0.43
C VAL A 100 -0.99 -1.55 1.67
N LEU A 101 -0.45 -2.74 1.47
CA LEU A 101 0.16 -3.58 2.50
C LEU A 101 1.65 -3.23 2.57
N THR A 102 2.08 -2.67 3.69
CA THR A 102 3.49 -2.37 3.94
C THR A 102 4.05 -3.34 4.98
N VAL A 103 5.07 -4.09 4.59
CA VAL A 103 5.80 -4.98 5.48
C VAL A 103 7.10 -4.30 5.90
N ALA A 104 7.23 -4.01 7.19
CA ALA A 104 8.40 -3.34 7.75
C ALA A 104 9.31 -4.30 8.51
N THR A 105 10.59 -3.94 8.67
CA THR A 105 11.57 -4.76 9.40
C THR A 105 11.28 -4.89 10.90
N SER A 106 10.61 -3.91 11.52
CA SER A 106 10.33 -3.91 12.96
C SER A 106 9.10 -3.07 13.32
N GLU A 107 8.62 -3.21 14.55
CA GLU A 107 7.48 -2.45 15.08
C GLU A 107 7.81 -0.95 15.24
N GLU A 108 9.03 -0.60 15.63
CA GLU A 108 9.49 0.80 15.73
C GLU A 108 9.45 1.47 14.36
N ARG A 109 9.77 0.71 13.31
CA ARG A 109 9.64 1.18 11.93
C ARG A 109 8.17 1.43 11.59
N ILE A 110 7.26 0.53 11.96
CA ILE A 110 5.81 0.72 11.74
C ILE A 110 5.32 1.99 12.41
N ALA A 111 5.69 2.25 13.66
CA ALA A 111 5.32 3.48 14.36
C ALA A 111 5.77 4.74 13.60
N SER A 112 6.99 4.71 13.05
CA SER A 112 7.52 5.80 12.22
C SER A 112 6.74 5.98 10.90
N LEU A 113 6.35 4.88 10.25
CA LEU A 113 5.56 4.91 9.02
C LEU A 113 4.13 5.42 9.28
N LEU A 114 3.49 4.98 10.37
CA LEU A 114 2.18 5.44 10.80
C LEU A 114 2.18 6.94 11.09
N ALA A 115 3.21 7.45 11.76
CA ALA A 115 3.37 8.89 11.96
C ALA A 115 3.42 9.65 10.62
N ALA A 116 4.16 9.13 9.63
CA ALA A 116 4.21 9.74 8.29
C ALA A 116 2.85 9.69 7.56
N VAL A 117 2.08 8.59 7.69
CA VAL A 117 0.72 8.51 7.13
C VAL A 117 -0.21 9.51 7.79
N LYS A 118 -0.14 9.67 9.11
CA LYS A 118 -0.96 10.64 9.87
C LYS A 118 -0.70 12.07 9.39
N GLU A 119 0.54 12.42 9.09
CA GLU A 119 0.88 13.71 8.48
C GLU A 119 0.30 13.85 7.05
N VAL A 120 0.46 12.85 6.19
CA VAL A 120 -0.03 12.88 4.79
C VAL A 120 -1.56 12.91 4.70
N THR A 121 -2.25 12.25 5.61
CA THR A 121 -3.72 12.15 5.65
C THR A 121 -4.39 13.26 6.46
N ASN A 122 -3.61 14.24 6.96
CA ASN A 122 -4.09 15.25 7.90
C ASN A 122 -4.83 14.64 9.10
N ARG A 123 -4.35 13.50 9.61
CA ARG A 123 -4.88 12.73 10.75
C ARG A 123 -6.33 12.26 10.60
N ARG A 124 -6.91 12.31 9.40
CA ARG A 124 -8.27 11.82 9.15
C ARG A 124 -8.34 10.29 9.04
N GLY A 125 -7.20 9.65 8.81
CA GLY A 125 -7.14 8.25 8.42
C GLY A 125 -7.70 8.03 7.01
N SER A 126 -7.26 6.96 6.38
CA SER A 126 -7.62 6.61 5.00
C SER A 126 -8.19 5.20 4.88
N ASN A 127 -7.84 4.29 5.81
CA ASN A 127 -8.07 2.85 5.70
C ASN A 127 -7.49 2.25 4.40
N VAL A 128 -6.58 3.00 3.75
CA VAL A 128 -5.85 2.58 2.54
C VAL A 128 -4.56 1.89 2.95
N PHE A 129 -3.89 2.36 4.01
CA PHE A 129 -2.60 1.84 4.44
C PHE A 129 -2.73 0.83 5.57
N LEU A 130 -2.13 -0.34 5.37
CA LEU A 130 -2.08 -1.43 6.33
C LEU A 130 -0.62 -1.82 6.55
N PHE A 131 -0.25 -2.07 7.81
CA PHE A 131 1.11 -2.34 8.23
C PHE A 131 1.22 -3.66 8.98
N ALA A 132 2.31 -4.39 8.75
CA ALA A 132 2.71 -5.53 9.56
C ALA A 132 4.23 -5.63 9.60
N SER A 133 4.78 -6.22 10.65
CA SER A 133 6.23 -6.43 10.75
C SER A 133 6.61 -7.79 10.16
N TRP A 134 7.84 -7.91 9.67
CA TRP A 134 8.38 -9.19 9.23
C TRP A 134 8.30 -10.28 10.31
N PRO A 135 8.64 -10.03 11.59
CA PRO A 135 8.45 -11.01 12.66
C PRO A 135 6.99 -11.46 12.83
N ALA A 136 6.03 -10.54 12.78
CA ALA A 136 4.61 -10.88 12.90
C ALA A 136 4.12 -11.74 11.72
N LEU A 137 4.58 -11.45 10.49
CA LEU A 137 4.26 -12.25 9.32
C LEU A 137 4.95 -13.61 9.30
N ALA A 138 6.18 -13.72 9.81
CA ALA A 138 6.92 -14.97 9.84
C ALA A 138 6.29 -15.98 10.83
N SER A 139 5.64 -15.48 11.87
CA SER A 139 5.06 -16.28 12.96
C SER A 139 3.56 -16.57 12.77
N SER A 140 2.92 -16.10 11.69
CA SER A 140 1.47 -16.20 11.52
C SER A 140 1.06 -16.20 10.04
N ASN A 141 -0.19 -16.61 9.75
CA ASN A 141 -0.70 -16.58 8.38
C ASN A 141 -1.01 -15.14 7.93
N PRO A 142 -0.40 -14.63 6.85
CA PRO A 142 -0.57 -13.25 6.36
C PRO A 142 -2.02 -12.83 6.08
N LEU A 143 -2.89 -13.80 5.79
CA LEU A 143 -4.31 -13.54 5.50
C LEU A 143 -5.14 -13.30 6.76
N THR A 144 -4.69 -13.83 7.90
CA THR A 144 -5.43 -13.83 9.17
C THR A 144 -4.82 -12.94 10.24
N ILE A 145 -3.57 -12.48 10.08
CA ILE A 145 -2.96 -11.56 11.05
C ILE A 145 -3.77 -10.26 11.19
N ALA A 146 -3.66 -9.64 12.35
CA ALA A 146 -4.15 -8.29 12.58
C ALA A 146 -3.16 -7.30 11.96
N TRP A 147 -3.50 -6.80 10.77
CA TRP A 147 -2.79 -5.69 10.16
C TRP A 147 -3.12 -4.40 10.91
N ILE A 148 -2.11 -3.56 11.14
CA ILE A 148 -2.29 -2.27 11.79
C ILE A 148 -2.73 -1.27 10.71
N SER A 149 -3.94 -0.72 10.81
CA SER A 149 -4.38 0.33 9.89
C SER A 149 -3.91 1.71 10.33
N ASP A 150 -3.92 2.66 9.41
CA ASP A 150 -3.68 4.07 9.71
C ASP A 150 -4.79 4.76 10.52
N THR A 151 -5.88 4.04 10.81
CA THR A 151 -6.95 4.45 11.73
C THR A 151 -6.77 3.86 13.14
N ASP A 152 -5.61 3.24 13.41
CA ASP A 152 -5.31 2.50 14.65
C ASP A 152 -6.28 1.33 14.95
N GLN A 153 -7.14 0.97 13.99
CA GLN A 153 -8.00 -0.20 14.07
C GLN A 153 -7.31 -1.43 13.46
N PRO A 154 -7.39 -2.62 14.08
CA PRO A 154 -6.90 -3.84 13.45
C PRO A 154 -7.74 -4.17 12.22
N ALA A 155 -7.06 -4.47 11.12
CA ALA A 155 -7.67 -4.91 9.87
C ALA A 155 -7.26 -6.34 9.54
N ARG A 156 -8.18 -7.10 8.95
CA ARG A 156 -7.89 -8.43 8.39
C ARG A 156 -8.10 -8.38 6.87
N LEU A 157 -7.32 -9.17 6.14
CA LEU A 157 -7.45 -9.24 4.67
C LEU A 157 -8.68 -10.05 4.26
N ILE A 158 -9.03 -11.05 5.09
CA ILE A 158 -10.29 -11.76 5.03
C ILE A 158 -11.26 -11.14 6.04
N GLN A 159 -12.38 -10.64 5.55
CA GLN A 159 -13.54 -10.34 6.37
C GLN A 159 -14.53 -11.49 6.11
N THR A 160 -14.59 -12.42 7.06
CA THR A 160 -15.65 -13.43 7.15
C THR A 160 -17.00 -12.78 7.33
#